data_AF-A0A1M3CQC3-F1
#
_entry.id   AF-A0A1M3CQC3-F1
#
_cell.length_a   1.000
_cell.length_b   1.000
_cell.length_c   1.000
_cell.angle_alpha   90.00
_cell.angle_beta   90.00
_cell.angle_gamma   90.00
#
_symmetry.space_group_name_H-M   'P 1'
#
loop_
_entity.id
_entity.type
_entity.pdbx_description
1 polymer ?
#
loop_
_entity_poly.entity_id
_entity_poly.type
_entity_poly.pdbx_seq_one_letter_code
_entity_poly.pdbx_strand_id
1 'polypeptide(L)'
;MVQKDPNKPDNWKQYSEEPKDKNLSLLNRFVDRIRSTFQKFQTKSPREPQLMGRIHDLQKTANSVLKQLRMIKDEFRKEVDPDVFAYVEEVIDNIIKEVSRLHNSIEQPGSVLQQAKRYQRYSQWVEKAKLWVQICSKMGDKQSIIKAIIRYTIDDFLEVIDRDIQVINDYQEHMLDALAVDEEEKIALAQRLEMRLEPYLKSLNDLRTKPKDLPLHEIALWKSQVDKRREKFFDAALHAIDKIINQSIPDTTGEEEHEHLVDVLSQVIYLEHEVPSLYDAIYMSKNPSKSELNEFMARLDLLEHEVHQLNLDLRLTPDLIDRLQVVSEMLEYARKKLLQ
;
A
#
# COMPACT_ATOMS: atom_id res chain seq x y z
N MET A 1 78.75 -25.44 -2.85
CA MET A 1 79.62 -24.29 -2.50
C MET A 1 79.59 -23.30 -3.66
N VAL A 2 78.96 -22.15 -3.45
CA VAL A 2 79.44 -20.78 -3.69
C VAL A 2 78.22 -19.88 -3.45
N GLN A 3 78.28 -19.11 -2.36
CA GLN A 3 77.43 -17.97 -2.06
C GLN A 3 78.03 -16.73 -2.74
N LYS A 4 77.18 -15.84 -3.28
CA LYS A 4 76.97 -14.45 -2.82
C LYS A 4 76.11 -13.67 -3.83
N ASP A 5 74.90 -13.30 -3.40
CA ASP A 5 74.35 -11.94 -3.21
C ASP A 5 74.83 -10.78 -4.13
N PRO A 6 74.17 -9.59 -4.11
CA PRO A 6 72.74 -9.24 -4.05
C PRO A 6 72.44 -8.07 -5.03
N ASN A 7 71.29 -8.00 -5.71
CA ASN A 7 70.72 -6.73 -6.22
C ASN A 7 69.42 -6.97 -7.00
N LYS A 8 68.29 -6.67 -6.36
CA LYS A 8 67.19 -5.96 -7.04
C LYS A 8 67.59 -4.47 -7.09
N PRO A 9 67.23 -3.74 -8.14
CA PRO A 9 66.10 -2.81 -7.98
C PRO A 9 65.22 -2.70 -9.24
N ASP A 10 63.91 -2.58 -9.03
CA ASP A 10 63.12 -1.38 -9.32
C ASP A 10 62.37 -1.48 -10.65
N ASN A 11 61.11 -1.92 -10.56
CA ASN A 11 60.08 -1.38 -11.44
C ASN A 11 58.93 -0.81 -10.61
N TRP A 12 59.15 0.44 -10.20
CA TRP A 12 58.19 1.55 -10.22
C TRP A 12 56.72 1.24 -9.89
N LYS A 13 56.42 1.38 -8.60
CA LYS A 13 55.34 2.23 -8.04
C LYS A 13 54.18 2.52 -8.99
N GLN A 14 53.11 1.73 -8.89
CA GLN A 14 51.77 2.29 -9.02
C GLN A 14 51.25 2.56 -7.61
N TYR A 15 51.03 3.84 -7.37
CA TYR A 15 50.52 4.44 -6.14
C TYR A 15 49.31 3.68 -5.60
N SER A 16 49.50 2.92 -4.53
CA SER A 16 48.45 2.75 -3.54
C SER A 16 48.38 4.06 -2.78
N GLU A 17 47.52 4.98 -3.23
CA GLU A 17 47.06 6.07 -2.38
C GLU A 17 46.48 5.46 -1.12
N GLU A 18 47.17 5.65 0.01
CA GLU A 18 46.57 5.47 1.32
C GLU A 18 45.30 6.34 1.38
N PRO A 19 44.15 5.80 1.78
CA PRO A 19 42.99 6.64 2.00
C PRO A 19 43.28 7.52 3.20
N LYS A 20 43.53 8.80 2.90
CA LYS A 20 43.63 9.92 3.85
C LYS A 20 42.60 9.77 4.96
N ASP A 21 43.10 9.89 6.19
CA ASP A 21 42.34 10.02 7.43
C ASP A 21 41.06 10.84 7.24
N LYS A 22 39.94 10.14 7.12
CA LYS A 22 38.65 10.71 7.51
C LYS A 22 38.51 10.40 9.00
N ASN A 23 38.52 11.44 9.82
CA ASN A 23 37.94 11.40 11.16
C ASN A 23 36.47 11.00 11.05
N LEU A 24 36.22 9.71 10.89
CA LEU A 24 34.90 9.10 10.95
C LEU A 24 34.42 9.30 12.39
N SER A 25 33.31 10.01 12.54
CA SER A 25 32.66 10.18 13.84
C SER A 25 32.47 8.81 14.52
N LEU A 26 32.44 8.76 15.85
CA LEU A 26 32.15 7.55 16.61
C LEU A 26 30.89 6.84 16.11
N LEU A 27 29.91 7.60 15.60
CA LEU A 27 28.69 7.09 14.97
C LEU A 27 28.97 6.33 13.67
N ASN A 28 29.83 6.85 12.80
CA ASN A 28 30.19 6.16 11.55
C ASN A 28 31.00 4.89 11.81
N ARG A 29 31.92 4.91 12.78
CA ARG A 29 32.62 3.69 13.22
C ARG A 29 31.67 2.67 13.83
N PHE A 30 30.66 3.13 14.57
CA PHE A 30 29.62 2.27 15.13
C PHE A 30 28.72 1.67 14.04
N VAL A 31 28.27 2.48 13.08
CA VAL A 31 27.47 2.04 11.92
C VAL A 31 28.26 1.06 11.07
N ASP A 32 29.54 1.32 10.78
CA ASP A 32 30.39 0.39 10.02
C ASP A 32 30.66 -0.90 10.80
N ARG A 33 30.80 -0.83 12.13
CA ARG A 33 30.97 -2.01 12.98
C ARG A 33 29.68 -2.84 13.03
N ILE A 34 28.51 -2.22 13.18
CA ILE A 34 27.21 -2.89 13.05
C ILE A 34 27.07 -3.49 11.65
N ARG A 35 27.29 -2.71 10.59
CA ARG A 35 27.18 -3.15 9.21
C ARG A 35 28.14 -4.31 8.89
N SER A 36 29.37 -4.32 9.44
CA SER A 36 30.31 -5.44 9.31
C SER A 36 29.90 -6.68 10.12
N THR A 37 29.27 -6.47 11.29
CA THR A 37 28.80 -7.56 12.16
C THR A 37 27.59 -8.25 11.52
N PHE A 38 26.70 -7.47 10.89
CA PHE A 38 25.56 -7.98 10.13
C PHE A 38 25.92 -8.46 8.71
N GLN A 39 26.98 -7.94 8.08
CA GLN A 39 27.49 -8.47 6.81
C GLN A 39 28.07 -9.88 6.94
N LYS A 40 28.63 -10.24 8.11
CA LYS A 40 29.02 -11.64 8.40
C LYS A 40 27.82 -12.61 8.44
N PHE A 41 26.59 -12.10 8.66
CA PHE A 41 25.36 -12.88 8.52
C PHE A 41 24.75 -12.82 7.10
N GLN A 42 25.15 -11.85 6.28
CA GLN A 42 24.70 -11.74 4.88
C GLN A 42 25.65 -12.43 3.88
N THR A 43 26.91 -12.68 4.25
CA THR A 43 27.91 -13.33 3.39
C THR A 43 27.93 -14.84 3.59
N LYS A 44 26.83 -15.47 3.12
CA LYS A 44 26.67 -16.85 2.62
C LYS A 44 25.23 -17.31 2.85
N SER A 45 24.26 -16.69 2.16
CA SER A 45 23.09 -17.45 1.77
C SER A 45 23.37 -17.97 0.35
N PRO A 46 23.60 -19.27 0.14
CA PRO A 46 23.60 -19.80 -1.21
C PRO A 46 22.24 -19.46 -1.82
N ARG A 47 22.23 -19.08 -3.09
CA ARG A 47 21.03 -19.00 -3.92
C ARG A 47 20.32 -20.36 -3.91
N GLU A 48 19.48 -20.59 -2.92
CA GLU A 48 18.55 -21.70 -2.89
C GLU A 48 17.12 -21.13 -2.96
N PRO A 49 16.30 -21.56 -3.92
CA PRO A 49 14.88 -21.23 -3.93
C PRO A 49 14.19 -22.03 -2.82
N GLN A 50 14.31 -21.57 -1.58
CA GLN A 50 14.10 -22.39 -0.37
C GLN A 50 12.68 -22.96 -0.17
N LEU A 51 11.69 -22.61 -1.00
CA LEU A 51 10.37 -23.26 -0.95
C LEU A 51 9.80 -23.60 -2.32
N MET A 52 10.43 -23.21 -3.43
CA MET A 52 9.84 -23.38 -4.76
C MET A 52 9.64 -24.85 -5.13
N GLY A 53 10.57 -25.73 -4.78
CA GLY A 53 10.41 -27.18 -4.98
C GLY A 53 9.21 -27.73 -4.21
N ARG A 54 9.08 -27.36 -2.93
CA ARG A 54 7.95 -27.79 -2.08
C ARG A 54 6.62 -27.20 -2.53
N ILE A 55 6.62 -25.95 -3.00
CA ILE A 55 5.44 -25.29 -3.59
C ILE A 55 5.02 -26.02 -4.87
N HIS A 56 5.97 -26.40 -5.73
CA HIS A 56 5.70 -27.15 -6.94
C HIS A 56 5.16 -28.56 -6.65
N ASP A 57 5.66 -29.24 -5.62
CA ASP A 57 5.11 -30.53 -5.17
C ASP A 57 3.69 -30.37 -4.60
N LEU A 58 3.43 -29.29 -3.85
CA LEU A 58 2.08 -28.93 -3.42
C LEU A 58 1.16 -28.61 -4.61
N GLN A 59 1.65 -27.95 -5.66
CA GLN A 59 0.88 -27.70 -6.88
C GLN A 59 0.50 -29.01 -7.59
N LYS A 60 1.43 -29.95 -7.70
CA LYS A 60 1.13 -31.30 -8.23
C LYS A 60 0.07 -32.00 -7.38
N THR A 61 0.22 -31.95 -6.06
CA THR A 61 -0.75 -32.51 -5.12
C THR A 61 -2.11 -31.83 -5.28
N ALA A 62 -2.14 -30.50 -5.39
CA ALA A 62 -3.35 -29.72 -5.56
C ALA A 62 -4.07 -30.07 -6.88
N ASN A 63 -3.33 -30.23 -7.97
CA ASN A 63 -3.87 -30.66 -9.26
C ASN A 63 -4.44 -32.09 -9.20
N SER A 64 -3.82 -32.99 -8.43
CA SER A 64 -4.35 -34.34 -8.20
C SER A 64 -5.68 -34.29 -7.42
N VAL A 65 -5.71 -33.55 -6.31
CA VAL A 65 -6.92 -33.40 -5.49
C VAL A 65 -8.04 -32.68 -6.25
N LEU A 66 -7.71 -31.70 -7.09
CA LEU A 66 -8.67 -31.04 -8.00
C LEU A 66 -9.32 -32.03 -8.97
N LYS A 67 -8.56 -32.97 -9.54
CA LYS A 67 -9.12 -34.04 -10.38
C LYS A 67 -10.06 -34.93 -9.57
N GLN A 68 -9.67 -35.31 -8.35
CA GLN A 68 -10.53 -36.10 -7.46
C GLN A 68 -11.84 -35.38 -7.12
N LEU A 69 -11.78 -34.09 -6.80
CA LEU A 69 -12.97 -33.27 -6.54
C LEU A 69 -13.92 -33.24 -7.74
N ARG A 70 -13.40 -33.07 -8.97
CA ARG A 70 -14.21 -33.08 -10.19
C ARG A 70 -14.86 -34.44 -10.44
N MET A 71 -14.10 -35.52 -10.31
CA MET A 71 -14.63 -36.88 -10.46
C MET A 71 -15.75 -37.17 -9.45
N ILE A 72 -15.49 -36.85 -8.19
CA ILE A 72 -16.49 -37.03 -7.12
C ILE A 72 -17.72 -36.18 -7.39
N LYS A 73 -17.57 -34.92 -7.83
CA LYS A 73 -18.71 -34.07 -8.20
C LYS A 73 -19.59 -34.74 -9.27
N ASP A 74 -18.97 -35.34 -10.29
CA ASP A 74 -19.70 -36.03 -11.38
C ASP A 74 -20.37 -37.33 -10.92
N GLU A 75 -19.74 -38.08 -10.00
CA GLU A 75 -20.32 -39.30 -9.42
C GLU A 75 -21.49 -38.95 -8.48
N PHE A 76 -21.30 -37.96 -7.60
CA PHE A 76 -22.30 -37.51 -6.63
C PHE A 76 -23.57 -37.00 -7.31
N ARG A 77 -23.45 -36.39 -8.49
CA ARG A 77 -24.57 -35.94 -9.33
C ARG A 77 -25.54 -37.06 -9.70
N LYS A 78 -25.05 -38.30 -9.79
CA LYS A 78 -25.84 -39.46 -10.23
C LYS A 78 -26.54 -40.19 -9.09
N GLU A 79 -25.96 -40.14 -7.88
CA GLU A 79 -26.35 -41.00 -6.76
C GLU A 79 -27.12 -40.27 -5.65
N VAL A 80 -27.09 -38.94 -5.61
CA VAL A 80 -27.62 -38.16 -4.49
C VAL A 80 -28.83 -37.31 -4.88
N ASP A 81 -29.70 -37.10 -3.90
CA ASP A 81 -30.82 -36.16 -3.92
C ASP A 81 -30.43 -34.81 -4.54
N PRO A 82 -31.15 -34.32 -5.58
CA PRO A 82 -30.85 -33.07 -6.26
C PRO A 82 -30.66 -31.87 -5.33
N ASP A 83 -31.43 -31.81 -4.24
CA ASP A 83 -31.39 -30.68 -3.30
C ASP A 83 -30.08 -30.67 -2.51
N VAL A 84 -29.59 -31.83 -2.06
CA VAL A 84 -28.31 -31.95 -1.36
C VAL A 84 -27.16 -31.74 -2.34
N PHE A 85 -27.31 -32.23 -3.58
CA PHE A 85 -26.31 -32.05 -4.62
C PHE A 85 -26.05 -30.57 -4.92
N ALA A 86 -27.09 -29.72 -4.99
CA ALA A 86 -26.94 -28.29 -5.24
C ALA A 86 -26.00 -27.60 -4.22
N TYR A 87 -26.13 -27.92 -2.92
CA TYR A 87 -25.26 -27.37 -1.88
C TYR A 87 -23.84 -27.95 -1.93
N VAL A 88 -23.69 -29.25 -2.21
CA VAL A 88 -22.36 -29.85 -2.38
C VAL A 88 -21.64 -29.27 -3.59
N GLU A 89 -22.37 -29.06 -4.68
CA GLU A 89 -21.87 -28.41 -5.89
C GLU A 89 -21.39 -26.99 -5.59
N GLU A 90 -22.16 -26.19 -4.86
CA GLU A 90 -21.75 -24.84 -4.46
C GLU A 90 -20.43 -24.85 -3.67
N VAL A 91 -20.29 -25.76 -2.70
CA VAL A 91 -19.08 -25.87 -1.89
C VAL A 91 -17.88 -26.32 -2.73
N ILE A 92 -18.04 -27.38 -3.52
CA ILE A 92 -16.95 -27.90 -4.37
C ILE A 92 -16.53 -26.86 -5.41
N ASP A 93 -17.46 -26.15 -6.03
CA ASP A 93 -17.16 -25.12 -7.02
C ASP A 93 -16.42 -23.94 -6.41
N ASN A 94 -16.77 -23.55 -5.18
CA ASN A 94 -16.02 -22.52 -4.45
C ASN A 94 -14.57 -22.96 -4.17
N ILE A 95 -14.35 -24.21 -3.74
CA ILE A 95 -13.01 -24.77 -3.52
C ILE A 95 -12.22 -24.83 -4.84
N ILE A 96 -12.86 -25.20 -5.95
CA ILE A 96 -12.23 -25.22 -7.28
C ILE A 96 -11.84 -23.81 -7.72
N LYS A 97 -12.71 -22.80 -7.55
CA LYS A 97 -12.40 -21.40 -7.88
C LYS A 97 -11.23 -20.86 -7.06
N GLU A 98 -11.13 -21.24 -5.78
CA GLU A 98 -10.06 -20.82 -4.88
C GLU A 98 -8.67 -21.23 -5.41
N VAL A 99 -8.52 -22.48 -5.88
CA VAL A 99 -7.23 -22.95 -6.41
C VAL A 99 -6.87 -22.36 -7.76
N SER A 100 -7.87 -22.04 -8.59
CA SER A 100 -7.63 -21.31 -9.85
C SER A 100 -7.06 -19.92 -9.59
N ARG A 101 -7.58 -19.20 -8.57
CA ARG A 101 -7.01 -17.91 -8.15
C ARG A 101 -5.59 -18.06 -7.61
N LEU A 102 -5.33 -19.09 -6.81
CA LEU A 102 -3.97 -19.38 -6.32
C LEU A 102 -2.99 -19.65 -7.47
N HIS A 103 -3.40 -20.40 -8.50
CA HIS A 103 -2.59 -20.64 -9.68
C HIS A 103 -2.35 -19.37 -10.51
N ASN A 104 -3.34 -18.48 -10.65
CA ASN A 104 -3.17 -17.24 -11.40
C ASN A 104 -2.25 -16.22 -10.69
N SER A 105 -1.99 -16.39 -9.40
CA SER A 105 -1.08 -15.52 -8.63
C SER A 105 0.43 -15.85 -8.76
N ILE A 106 0.79 -16.76 -9.67
CA ILE A 106 2.12 -17.39 -9.76
C ILE A 106 3.18 -16.52 -10.49
N GLU A 107 2.79 -15.48 -11.22
CA GLU A 107 3.66 -14.91 -12.26
C GLU A 107 4.93 -14.16 -11.81
N GLN A 108 5.20 -13.99 -10.51
CA GLN A 108 6.45 -13.37 -10.06
C GLN A 108 7.22 -14.18 -9.01
N PRO A 109 8.56 -14.33 -9.16
CA PRO A 109 9.43 -14.89 -8.13
C PRO A 109 9.43 -13.95 -6.93
N GLY A 110 8.55 -14.24 -5.98
CA GLY A 110 8.35 -13.43 -4.80
C GLY A 110 9.45 -13.60 -3.77
N SER A 111 9.53 -12.67 -2.83
CA SER A 111 10.40 -12.75 -1.65
C SER A 111 10.17 -14.05 -0.86
N VAL A 112 11.12 -14.46 -0.01
CA VAL A 112 10.98 -15.66 0.85
C VAL A 112 9.69 -15.63 1.68
N LEU A 113 9.29 -14.45 2.16
CA LEU A 113 8.03 -14.24 2.88
C LEU A 113 6.81 -14.52 1.98
N GLN A 114 6.84 -14.06 0.73
CA GLN A 114 5.77 -14.35 -0.24
C GLN A 114 5.74 -15.84 -0.59
N GLN A 115 6.88 -16.51 -0.72
CA GLN A 115 6.96 -17.95 -0.94
C GLN A 115 6.38 -18.74 0.26
N ALA A 116 6.69 -18.34 1.49
CA ALA A 116 6.11 -18.94 2.69
C ALA A 116 4.58 -18.78 2.75
N LYS A 117 4.07 -17.56 2.50
CA LYS A 117 2.62 -17.30 2.41
C LYS A 117 1.95 -18.15 1.33
N ARG A 118 2.60 -18.30 0.16
CA ARG A 118 2.10 -19.14 -0.94
C ARG A 118 2.05 -20.62 -0.54
N TYR A 119 3.12 -21.15 0.04
CA TYR A 119 3.18 -22.52 0.55
C TYR A 119 2.03 -22.78 1.54
N GLN A 120 1.84 -21.88 2.50
CA GLN A 120 0.79 -21.98 3.50
C GLN A 120 -0.60 -22.03 2.85
N ARG A 121 -0.89 -21.13 1.91
CA ARG A 121 -2.19 -21.10 1.19
C ARG A 121 -2.45 -22.39 0.41
N TYR A 122 -1.45 -22.89 -0.33
CA TYR A 122 -1.58 -24.17 -1.03
C TYR A 122 -1.80 -25.33 -0.07
N SER A 123 -1.05 -25.37 1.05
CA SER A 123 -1.19 -26.42 2.05
C SER A 123 -2.60 -26.42 2.67
N GLN A 124 -3.10 -25.24 3.06
CA GLN A 124 -4.44 -25.08 3.62
C GLN A 124 -5.51 -25.52 2.62
N TRP A 125 -5.37 -25.11 1.36
CA TRP A 125 -6.28 -25.51 0.30
C TRP A 125 -6.29 -27.03 0.08
N VAL A 126 -5.10 -27.65 0.01
CA VAL A 126 -4.98 -29.10 -0.21
C VAL A 126 -5.65 -29.89 0.91
N GLU A 127 -5.43 -29.51 2.17
CA GLU A 127 -6.06 -30.17 3.32
C GLU A 127 -7.59 -30.00 3.30
N LYS A 128 -8.08 -28.78 3.03
CA LYS A 128 -9.51 -28.49 2.87
C LYS A 128 -10.14 -29.33 1.76
N ALA A 129 -9.49 -29.39 0.60
CA ALA A 129 -9.97 -30.13 -0.56
C ALA A 129 -9.98 -31.66 -0.33
N LYS A 130 -8.94 -32.21 0.31
CA LYS A 130 -8.89 -33.63 0.68
C LYS A 130 -9.99 -34.01 1.67
N LEU A 131 -10.30 -33.14 2.63
CA LEU A 131 -11.40 -33.37 3.57
C LEU A 131 -12.73 -33.53 2.83
N TRP A 132 -13.00 -32.66 1.85
CA TRP A 132 -14.20 -32.74 1.02
C TRP A 132 -14.25 -33.98 0.12
N VAL A 133 -13.11 -34.37 -0.45
CA VAL A 133 -12.97 -35.66 -1.16
C VAL A 133 -13.38 -36.82 -0.23
N GLN A 134 -12.91 -36.83 1.02
CA GLN A 134 -13.23 -37.90 1.99
C GLN A 134 -14.70 -37.89 2.46
N ILE A 135 -15.29 -36.71 2.62
CA ILE A 135 -16.71 -36.57 3.01
C ILE A 135 -17.59 -37.10 1.88
N CYS A 136 -17.34 -36.64 0.65
CA CYS A 136 -18.14 -37.02 -0.50
C CYS A 136 -17.86 -38.46 -0.97
N SER A 137 -16.70 -39.05 -0.67
CA SER A 137 -16.46 -40.47 -0.96
C SER A 137 -17.29 -41.42 -0.08
N LYS A 138 -17.89 -40.93 1.01
CA LYS A 138 -18.77 -41.70 1.91
C LYS A 138 -20.25 -41.47 1.56
N MET A 139 -20.62 -41.71 0.30
CA MET A 139 -21.95 -41.38 -0.26
C MET A 139 -23.14 -42.03 0.48
N GLY A 140 -22.91 -43.10 1.25
CA GLY A 140 -23.95 -43.76 2.06
C GLY A 140 -24.38 -43.00 3.32
N ASP A 141 -23.66 -41.97 3.76
CA ASP A 141 -23.96 -41.23 5.00
C ASP A 141 -24.47 -39.81 4.70
N LYS A 142 -25.70 -39.73 4.18
CA LYS A 142 -26.39 -38.46 3.85
C LYS A 142 -26.37 -37.47 5.02
N GLN A 143 -26.50 -37.96 6.26
CA GLN A 143 -26.50 -37.11 7.46
C GLN A 143 -25.13 -36.48 7.73
N SER A 144 -24.05 -37.22 7.55
CA SER A 144 -22.70 -36.66 7.69
C SER A 144 -22.39 -35.61 6.62
N ILE A 145 -22.85 -35.82 5.38
CA ILE A 145 -22.71 -34.84 4.30
C ILE A 145 -23.48 -33.55 4.64
N ILE A 146 -24.74 -33.67 5.08
CA ILE A 146 -25.56 -32.50 5.46
C ILE A 146 -24.90 -31.73 6.61
N LYS A 147 -24.42 -32.41 7.65
CA LYS A 147 -23.70 -31.78 8.76
C LYS A 147 -22.42 -31.07 8.29
N ALA A 148 -21.69 -31.66 7.35
CA ALA A 148 -20.50 -31.04 6.78
C ALA A 148 -20.81 -29.77 6.00
N ILE A 149 -21.88 -29.77 5.19
CA ILE A 149 -22.35 -28.58 4.45
C ILE A 149 -22.75 -27.46 5.41
N ILE A 150 -23.57 -27.76 6.42
CA ILE A 150 -23.99 -26.79 7.45
C ILE A 150 -22.77 -26.20 8.13
N ARG A 151 -21.87 -27.05 8.61
CA ARG A 151 -20.66 -26.63 9.30
C ARG A 151 -19.79 -25.75 8.41
N TYR A 152 -19.55 -26.16 7.18
CA TYR A 152 -18.74 -25.40 6.23
C TYR A 152 -19.34 -24.03 5.93
N THR A 153 -20.64 -23.97 5.69
CA THR A 153 -21.32 -22.71 5.39
C THR A 153 -21.27 -21.75 6.57
N ILE A 154 -21.45 -22.28 7.79
CA ILE A 154 -21.30 -21.48 9.02
C ILE A 154 -19.86 -21.02 9.17
N ASP A 155 -18.88 -21.93 9.10
CA ASP A 155 -17.46 -21.60 9.31
C ASP A 155 -16.96 -20.58 8.26
N ASP A 156 -17.32 -20.72 6.98
CA ASP A 156 -17.01 -19.76 5.90
C ASP A 156 -17.61 -18.37 6.19
N PHE A 157 -18.86 -18.34 6.68
CA PHE A 157 -19.52 -17.09 7.05
C PHE A 157 -18.87 -16.43 8.28
N LEU A 158 -18.42 -17.21 9.27
CA LEU A 158 -17.67 -16.69 10.42
C LEU A 158 -16.34 -16.07 10.00
N GLU A 159 -15.64 -16.67 9.04
CA GLU A 159 -14.41 -16.10 8.47
C GLU A 159 -14.66 -14.76 7.74
N VAL A 160 -15.87 -14.53 7.21
CA VAL A 160 -16.24 -13.22 6.66
C VAL A 160 -16.38 -12.19 7.78
N ILE A 161 -17.07 -12.54 8.89
CA ILE A 161 -17.20 -11.63 10.04
C ILE A 161 -15.83 -11.27 10.63
N ASP A 162 -14.94 -12.26 10.79
CA ASP A 162 -13.60 -12.01 11.32
C ASP A 162 -12.81 -11.06 10.41
N ARG A 163 -12.95 -11.18 9.08
CA ARG A 163 -12.37 -10.25 8.11
C ARG A 163 -12.98 -8.85 8.21
N ASP A 164 -14.28 -8.74 8.35
CA ASP A 164 -14.97 -7.44 8.47
C ASP A 164 -14.49 -6.68 9.71
N ILE A 165 -14.38 -7.36 10.86
CA ILE A 165 -13.83 -6.79 12.09
C ILE A 165 -12.39 -6.32 11.87
N GLN A 166 -11.56 -7.14 11.20
CA GLN A 166 -10.20 -6.76 10.88
C GLN A 166 -10.16 -5.51 9.99
N VAL A 167 -10.98 -5.45 8.94
CA VAL A 167 -11.05 -4.29 8.04
C VAL A 167 -11.46 -3.03 8.79
N ILE A 168 -12.41 -3.10 9.72
CA ILE A 168 -12.81 -1.95 10.54
C ILE A 168 -11.62 -1.44 11.38
N ASN A 169 -10.90 -2.35 12.03
CA ASN A 169 -9.75 -1.98 12.86
C ASN A 169 -8.60 -1.40 12.02
N ASP A 170 -8.24 -2.05 10.92
CA ASP A 170 -7.21 -1.60 10.00
C ASP A 170 -7.57 -0.22 9.39
N TYR A 171 -8.86 -0.02 9.08
CA TYR A 171 -9.36 1.27 8.58
C TYR A 171 -9.28 2.37 9.65
N GLN A 172 -9.67 2.07 10.89
CA GLN A 172 -9.52 3.01 12.00
C GLN A 172 -8.06 3.43 12.20
N GLU A 173 -7.14 2.47 12.25
CA GLU A 173 -5.70 2.71 12.41
C GLU A 173 -5.17 3.58 11.27
N HIS A 174 -5.48 3.22 10.02
CA HIS A 174 -5.07 3.99 8.85
C HIS A 174 -5.61 5.44 8.87
N MET A 175 -6.88 5.64 9.24
CA MET A 175 -7.45 6.99 9.30
C MET A 175 -6.82 7.84 10.39
N LEU A 176 -6.48 7.26 11.55
CA LEU A 176 -5.78 7.96 12.63
C LEU A 176 -4.33 8.30 12.26
N ASP A 177 -3.63 7.38 11.61
CA ASP A 177 -2.25 7.59 11.15
C ASP A 177 -2.16 8.69 10.09
N ALA A 178 -3.15 8.74 9.19
CA ALA A 178 -3.23 9.73 8.12
C ALA A 178 -3.53 11.16 8.62
N LEU A 179 -4.06 11.33 9.82
CA LEU A 179 -4.33 12.65 10.38
C LEU A 179 -3.03 13.35 10.81
N ALA A 180 -2.86 14.60 10.37
CA ALA A 180 -1.76 15.49 10.76
C ALA A 180 -2.05 16.22 12.09
N VAL A 181 -2.52 15.49 13.10
CA VAL A 181 -2.79 16.00 14.45
C VAL A 181 -1.74 15.49 15.43
N ASP A 182 -1.62 16.14 16.59
CA ASP A 182 -0.63 15.73 17.60
C ASP A 182 -0.95 14.35 18.20
N GLU A 183 0.04 13.71 18.81
CA GLU A 183 -0.14 12.36 19.36
C GLU A 183 -1.15 12.31 20.52
N GLU A 184 -1.31 13.39 21.29
CA GLU A 184 -2.26 13.43 22.40
C GLU A 184 -3.71 13.48 21.89
N GLU A 185 -3.97 14.27 20.84
CA GLU A 185 -5.23 14.34 20.10
C GLU A 185 -5.51 13.03 19.37
N LYS A 186 -4.51 12.40 18.73
CA LYS A 186 -4.66 11.05 18.13
C LYS A 186 -5.12 10.03 19.16
N ILE A 187 -4.54 10.02 20.36
CA ILE A 187 -4.93 9.11 21.44
C ILE A 187 -6.37 9.41 21.90
N ALA A 188 -6.74 10.69 22.07
CA ALA A 188 -8.10 11.06 22.46
C ALA A 188 -9.14 10.67 21.39
N LEU A 189 -8.80 10.84 20.12
CA LEU A 189 -9.64 10.43 18.99
C LEU A 189 -9.76 8.92 18.89
N ALA A 190 -8.68 8.18 19.09
CA ALA A 190 -8.69 6.73 19.14
C ALA A 190 -9.64 6.21 20.22
N GLN A 191 -9.59 6.78 21.43
CA GLN A 191 -10.51 6.40 22.52
C GLN A 191 -11.97 6.72 22.20
N ARG A 192 -12.23 7.87 21.56
CA ARG A 192 -13.59 8.26 21.15
C ARG A 192 -14.13 7.35 20.05
N LEU A 193 -13.30 6.96 19.09
CA LEU A 193 -13.62 6.00 18.04
C LEU A 193 -13.89 4.62 18.65
N GLU A 194 -13.03 4.15 19.56
CA GLU A 194 -13.19 2.86 20.23
C GLU A 194 -14.54 2.77 20.96
N MET A 195 -14.88 3.78 21.78
CA MET A 195 -16.19 3.84 22.46
C MET A 195 -17.36 3.85 21.48
N ARG A 196 -17.21 4.49 20.31
CA ARG A 196 -18.27 4.56 19.31
C ARG A 196 -18.41 3.28 18.52
N LEU A 197 -17.32 2.58 18.28
CA LEU A 197 -17.24 1.34 17.52
C LEU A 197 -17.65 0.12 18.33
N GLU A 198 -17.42 0.13 19.65
CA GLU A 198 -17.76 -0.95 20.58
C GLU A 198 -19.14 -1.59 20.35
N PRO A 199 -20.28 -0.85 20.26
CA PRO A 199 -21.59 -1.48 20.04
C PRO A 199 -21.69 -2.22 18.70
N TYR A 200 -21.03 -1.73 17.65
CA TYR A 200 -21.04 -2.36 16.33
C TYR A 200 -20.15 -3.59 16.29
N LEU A 201 -18.94 -3.51 16.85
CA LEU A 201 -18.01 -4.63 16.98
C LEU A 201 -18.57 -5.74 17.86
N LYS A 202 -19.27 -5.38 18.95
CA LYS A 202 -19.99 -6.34 19.78
C LYS A 202 -21.12 -7.01 18.99
N SER A 203 -21.91 -6.23 18.26
CA SER A 203 -23.00 -6.77 17.43
C SER A 203 -22.47 -7.73 16.35
N LEU A 204 -21.34 -7.42 15.69
CA LEU A 204 -20.67 -8.31 14.75
C LEU A 204 -20.18 -9.59 15.44
N ASN A 205 -19.59 -9.48 16.63
CA ASN A 205 -19.16 -10.65 17.41
C ASN A 205 -20.34 -11.53 17.84
N ASP A 206 -21.48 -10.95 18.20
CA ASP A 206 -22.67 -11.70 18.59
C ASP A 206 -23.21 -12.56 17.43
N LEU A 207 -23.05 -12.10 16.18
CA LEU A 207 -23.38 -12.89 14.97
C LEU A 207 -22.49 -14.13 14.80
N ARG A 208 -21.38 -14.23 15.53
CA ARG A 208 -20.50 -15.41 15.51
C ARG A 208 -21.08 -16.61 16.26
N THR A 209 -22.21 -16.42 16.95
CA THR A 209 -22.88 -17.48 17.70
C THR A 209 -23.44 -18.54 16.75
N LYS A 210 -22.92 -19.77 16.86
CA LYS A 210 -23.33 -20.89 15.98
C LYS A 210 -24.76 -21.36 16.30
N PRO A 211 -25.65 -21.51 15.29
CA PRO A 211 -26.93 -22.15 15.50
C PRO A 211 -26.72 -23.64 15.83
N LYS A 212 -27.48 -24.16 16.81
CA LYS A 212 -27.32 -25.54 17.29
C LYS A 212 -27.90 -26.59 16.34
N ASP A 213 -29.09 -26.32 15.77
CA ASP A 213 -29.86 -27.29 14.98
C ASP A 213 -30.45 -26.63 13.73
N LEU A 214 -29.59 -26.13 12.83
CA LEU A 214 -30.02 -25.51 11.57
C LEU A 214 -30.30 -26.57 10.50
N PRO A 215 -31.54 -26.72 10.00
CA PRO A 215 -31.82 -27.67 8.93
C PRO A 215 -31.29 -27.17 7.58
N LEU A 216 -30.93 -28.10 6.69
CA LEU A 216 -30.30 -27.81 5.39
C LEU A 216 -31.07 -26.76 4.56
N HIS A 217 -32.40 -26.91 4.48
CA HIS A 217 -33.26 -26.03 3.67
C HIS A 217 -33.34 -24.59 4.22
N GLU A 218 -33.01 -24.37 5.49
CA GLU A 218 -32.99 -23.04 6.11
C GLU A 218 -31.60 -22.37 6.05
N ILE A 219 -30.54 -23.07 5.61
CA ILE A 219 -29.19 -22.51 5.57
C ILE A 219 -29.14 -21.22 4.74
N ALA A 220 -29.73 -21.24 3.55
CA ALA A 220 -29.69 -20.08 2.65
C ALA A 220 -30.44 -18.88 3.26
N LEU A 221 -31.57 -19.14 3.91
CA LEU A 221 -32.36 -18.12 4.60
C LEU A 221 -31.60 -17.56 5.81
N TRP A 222 -31.03 -18.43 6.64
CA TRP A 222 -30.20 -18.05 7.77
C TRP A 222 -29.02 -17.19 7.30
N LYS A 223 -28.26 -17.66 6.31
CA LYS A 223 -27.12 -16.93 5.74
C LYS A 223 -27.54 -15.53 5.28
N SER A 224 -28.62 -15.42 4.51
CA SER A 224 -29.14 -14.13 4.04
C SER A 224 -29.55 -13.18 5.18
N GLN A 225 -30.16 -13.70 6.25
CA GLN A 225 -30.55 -12.89 7.40
C GLN A 225 -29.35 -12.38 8.19
N VAL A 226 -28.33 -13.23 8.38
CA VAL A 226 -27.12 -12.84 9.10
C VAL A 226 -26.24 -11.92 8.24
N ASP A 227 -26.14 -12.17 6.93
CA ASP A 227 -25.50 -11.27 5.94
C ASP A 227 -26.07 -9.85 6.04
N LYS A 228 -27.40 -9.68 6.00
CA LYS A 228 -28.03 -8.35 6.09
C LYS A 228 -27.71 -7.63 7.39
N ARG A 229 -27.61 -8.36 8.51
CA ARG A 229 -27.24 -7.78 9.80
C ARG A 229 -25.76 -7.42 9.82
N ARG A 230 -24.90 -8.29 9.29
CA ARG A 230 -23.46 -8.07 9.15
C ARG A 230 -23.20 -6.79 8.36
N GLU A 231 -23.76 -6.66 7.16
CA GLU A 231 -23.62 -5.47 6.31
C GLU A 231 -24.05 -4.21 7.04
N LYS A 232 -25.23 -4.23 7.67
CA LYS A 232 -25.71 -3.09 8.46
C LYS A 232 -24.74 -2.64 9.55
N PHE A 233 -24.15 -3.58 10.30
CA PHE A 233 -23.22 -3.23 11.38
C PHE A 233 -21.84 -2.84 10.85
N PHE A 234 -21.37 -3.47 9.79
CA PHE A 234 -20.14 -3.13 9.10
C PHE A 234 -20.19 -1.71 8.54
N ASP A 235 -21.22 -1.39 7.75
CA ASP A 235 -21.40 -0.06 7.16
C ASP A 235 -21.58 1.01 8.25
N ALA A 236 -22.33 0.71 9.31
CA ALA A 236 -22.51 1.63 10.42
C ALA A 236 -21.21 1.90 11.19
N ALA A 237 -20.32 0.91 11.29
CA ALA A 237 -19.01 1.07 11.91
C ALA A 237 -18.10 1.98 11.06
N LEU A 238 -18.02 1.74 9.74
CA LEU A 238 -17.25 2.59 8.83
C LEU A 238 -17.77 4.04 8.83
N HIS A 239 -19.09 4.23 8.74
CA HIS A 239 -19.69 5.57 8.83
C HIS A 239 -19.45 6.25 10.17
N ALA A 240 -19.34 5.50 11.27
CA ALA A 240 -19.02 6.06 12.57
C ALA A 240 -17.56 6.57 12.61
N ILE A 241 -16.63 5.86 11.97
CA ILE A 241 -15.25 6.30 11.79
C ILE A 241 -15.22 7.60 10.98
N ASP A 242 -15.79 7.59 9.77
CA ASP A 242 -15.84 8.76 8.89
C ASP A 242 -16.41 9.98 9.60
N LYS A 243 -17.55 9.79 10.29
CA LYS A 243 -18.21 10.88 10.99
C LYS A 243 -17.35 11.47 12.09
N ILE A 244 -16.68 10.64 12.90
CA ILE A 244 -15.83 11.15 13.98
C ILE A 244 -14.59 11.81 13.41
N ILE A 245 -13.92 11.19 12.44
CA ILE A 245 -12.73 11.75 11.80
C ILE A 245 -13.06 13.09 11.13
N ASN A 246 -14.12 13.17 10.33
CA ASN A 246 -14.55 14.41 9.67
C ASN A 246 -15.04 15.50 10.64
N GLN A 247 -15.49 15.13 11.85
CA GLN A 247 -15.82 16.10 12.91
C GLN A 247 -14.61 16.58 13.70
N SER A 248 -13.49 15.88 13.59
CA SER A 248 -12.26 16.11 14.33
C SER A 248 -11.19 16.77 13.48
N ILE A 249 -11.34 16.68 12.16
CA ILE A 249 -10.71 17.58 11.21
C ILE A 249 -11.38 18.94 11.43
N PRO A 250 -10.69 19.96 12.00
CA PRO A 250 -11.16 21.32 11.82
C PRO A 250 -11.24 21.58 10.31
N ASP A 251 -12.23 22.36 9.85
CA ASP A 251 -12.43 22.77 8.44
C ASP A 251 -11.23 23.54 7.82
N THR A 252 -10.01 23.40 8.35
CA THR A 252 -8.83 24.18 8.03
C THR A 252 -7.64 23.25 7.87
N THR A 253 -7.34 22.85 6.63
CA THR A 253 -5.97 22.62 6.12
C THR A 253 -6.01 22.11 4.68
N GLY A 254 -6.98 21.26 4.31
CA GLY A 254 -7.07 20.74 2.94
C GLY A 254 -7.54 21.77 1.89
N GLU A 255 -8.59 22.55 2.20
CA GLU A 255 -9.11 23.56 1.28
C GLU A 255 -8.28 24.85 1.30
N GLU A 256 -7.87 25.35 2.47
CA GLU A 256 -7.02 26.56 2.55
C GLU A 256 -5.60 26.35 1.99
N GLU A 257 -4.94 25.20 2.19
CA GLU A 257 -3.64 24.94 1.53
C GLU A 257 -3.81 24.73 0.03
N HIS A 258 -4.91 24.12 -0.42
CA HIS A 258 -5.18 23.96 -1.84
C HIS A 258 -5.51 25.29 -2.50
N GLU A 259 -6.41 26.10 -1.93
CA GLU A 259 -6.72 27.47 -2.38
C GLU A 259 -5.46 28.34 -2.36
N HIS A 260 -4.68 28.28 -1.29
CA HIS A 260 -3.41 29.01 -1.22
C HIS A 260 -2.41 28.56 -2.30
N LEU A 261 -2.26 27.25 -2.54
CA LEU A 261 -1.41 26.74 -3.62
C LEU A 261 -1.95 27.13 -5.00
N VAL A 262 -3.27 27.14 -5.19
CA VAL A 262 -3.92 27.60 -6.42
C VAL A 262 -3.68 29.09 -6.63
N ASP A 263 -3.78 29.90 -5.60
CA ASP A 263 -3.53 31.34 -5.64
C ASP A 263 -2.06 31.64 -5.95
N VAL A 264 -1.14 30.97 -5.26
CA VAL A 264 0.31 31.06 -5.52
C VAL A 264 0.65 30.61 -6.94
N LEU A 265 0.11 29.47 -7.40
CA LEU A 265 0.32 28.99 -8.76
C LEU A 265 -0.22 29.98 -9.80
N SER A 266 -1.38 30.57 -9.54
CA SER A 266 -1.99 31.57 -10.43
C SER A 266 -1.13 32.83 -10.53
N GLN A 267 -0.56 33.28 -9.41
CA GLN A 267 0.35 34.43 -9.39
C GLN A 267 1.69 34.12 -10.09
N VAL A 268 2.25 32.92 -9.89
CA VAL A 268 3.47 32.49 -10.61
C VAL A 268 3.21 32.43 -12.12
N ILE A 269 2.09 31.86 -12.56
CA ILE A 269 1.72 31.79 -13.98
C ILE A 269 1.51 33.19 -14.57
N TYR A 270 0.89 34.10 -13.82
CA TYR A 270 0.74 35.50 -14.24
C TYR A 270 2.11 36.16 -14.45
N LEU A 271 3.04 36.00 -13.51
CA LEU A 271 4.39 36.54 -13.61
C LEU A 271 5.18 35.94 -14.78
N GLU A 272 5.06 34.63 -15.00
CA GLU A 272 5.66 33.94 -16.15
C GLU A 272 5.11 34.41 -17.50
N HIS A 273 3.92 34.99 -17.53
CA HIS A 273 3.34 35.59 -18.74
C HIS A 273 3.77 37.05 -18.91
N GLU A 274 3.65 37.85 -17.85
CA GLU A 274 3.86 39.31 -17.93
C GLU A 274 5.34 39.70 -18.03
N VAL A 275 6.24 39.00 -17.32
CA VAL A 275 7.67 39.34 -17.31
C VAL A 275 8.32 39.15 -18.69
N PRO A 276 8.12 38.04 -19.41
CA PRO A 276 8.63 37.91 -20.77
C PRO A 276 8.05 38.95 -21.74
N SER A 277 6.74 39.24 -21.64
CA SER A 277 6.09 40.27 -22.46
C SER A 277 6.70 41.65 -22.26
N LEU A 278 6.95 42.03 -20.99
CA LEU A 278 7.60 43.28 -20.64
C LEU A 278 9.07 43.30 -21.10
N TYR A 279 9.81 42.20 -20.90
CA TYR A 279 11.19 42.05 -21.36
C TYR A 279 11.30 42.25 -22.87
N ASP A 280 10.42 41.61 -23.65
CA ASP A 280 10.39 41.75 -25.11
C ASP A 280 10.03 43.18 -25.52
N ALA A 281 9.07 43.83 -24.86
CA ALA A 281 8.71 45.21 -25.12
C ALA A 281 9.88 46.17 -24.87
N ILE A 282 10.62 45.97 -23.78
CA ILE A 282 11.85 46.72 -23.46
C ILE A 282 12.92 46.48 -24.53
N TYR A 283 13.12 45.23 -24.94
CA TYR A 283 14.16 44.86 -25.91
C TYR A 283 13.86 45.40 -27.31
N MET A 284 12.58 45.43 -27.71
CA MET A 284 12.14 45.95 -29.01
C MET A 284 12.09 47.49 -29.06
N SER A 285 12.07 48.16 -27.90
CA SER A 285 12.11 49.60 -27.80
C SER A 285 13.53 50.13 -28.03
N LYS A 286 13.84 50.51 -29.28
CA LYS A 286 15.18 50.96 -29.68
C LYS A 286 15.59 52.33 -29.13
N ASN A 287 14.63 53.18 -28.76
CA ASN A 287 14.82 54.53 -28.19
C ASN A 287 13.57 54.95 -27.40
N PRO A 288 13.32 54.40 -26.20
CA PRO A 288 12.15 54.77 -25.41
C PRO A 288 12.19 56.25 -25.05
N SER A 289 11.07 56.93 -25.21
CA SER A 289 10.87 58.28 -24.68
C SER A 289 11.00 58.27 -23.15
N LYS A 290 11.25 59.45 -22.55
CA LYS A 290 11.32 59.58 -21.08
C LYS A 290 10.04 59.09 -20.38
N SER A 291 8.89 59.23 -21.05
CA SER A 291 7.60 58.73 -20.52
C SER A 291 7.55 57.20 -20.53
N GLU A 292 7.95 56.58 -21.64
CA GLU A 292 7.96 55.11 -21.79
C GLU A 292 8.99 54.46 -20.85
N LEU A 293 10.15 55.10 -20.65
CA LEU A 293 11.17 54.61 -19.72
C LEU A 293 10.65 54.62 -18.27
N ASN A 294 9.95 55.69 -17.87
CA ASN A 294 9.32 55.76 -16.55
C ASN A 294 8.22 54.71 -16.40
N GLU A 295 7.46 54.43 -17.45
CA GLU A 295 6.42 53.40 -17.44
C GLU A 295 7.01 51.99 -17.31
N PHE A 296 8.08 51.68 -18.06
CA PHE A 296 8.78 50.40 -17.93
C PHE A 296 9.41 50.22 -16.55
N MET A 297 10.04 51.26 -16.00
CA MET A 297 10.61 51.21 -14.65
C MET A 297 9.53 50.96 -13.59
N ALA A 298 8.40 51.67 -13.67
CA ALA A 298 7.30 51.47 -12.72
C ALA A 298 6.70 50.06 -12.79
N ARG A 299 6.61 49.49 -14.00
CA ARG A 299 6.14 48.10 -14.19
C ARG A 299 7.15 47.07 -13.67
N LEU A 300 8.46 47.30 -13.88
CA LEU A 300 9.50 46.43 -13.32
C LEU A 300 9.51 46.45 -11.79
N ASP A 301 9.41 47.64 -11.18
CA ASP A 301 9.35 47.78 -9.72
C ASP A 301 8.15 47.01 -9.13
N LEU A 302 7.00 47.04 -9.82
CA LEU A 302 5.79 46.33 -9.40
C LEU A 302 5.97 44.81 -9.49
N LEU A 303 6.47 44.29 -10.61
CA LEU A 303 6.66 42.85 -10.81
C LEU A 303 7.76 42.28 -9.91
N GLU A 304 8.84 43.04 -9.67
CA GLU A 304 9.88 42.66 -8.69
C GLU A 304 9.31 42.61 -7.27
N HIS A 305 8.41 43.52 -6.92
CA HIS A 305 7.73 43.48 -5.63
C HIS A 305 6.86 42.23 -5.50
N GLU A 306 6.10 41.86 -6.53
CA GLU A 306 5.26 40.65 -6.55
C GLU A 306 6.10 39.37 -6.42
N VAL A 307 7.21 39.27 -7.17
CA VAL A 307 8.17 38.15 -7.05
C VAL A 307 8.78 38.11 -5.63
N HIS A 308 9.12 39.26 -5.06
CA HIS A 308 9.66 39.32 -3.70
C HIS A 308 8.64 38.86 -2.66
N GLN A 309 7.37 39.27 -2.76
CA GLN A 309 6.31 38.81 -1.85
C GLN A 309 6.13 37.30 -1.91
N LEU A 310 6.13 36.70 -3.10
CA LEU A 310 6.03 35.25 -3.26
C LEU A 310 7.24 34.53 -2.67
N ASN A 311 8.46 35.03 -2.87
CA ASN A 311 9.68 34.44 -2.30
C ASN A 311 9.75 34.49 -0.77
N LEU A 312 8.95 35.34 -0.12
CA LEU A 312 8.83 35.36 1.35
C LEU A 312 7.95 34.23 1.87
N ASP A 313 7.21 33.52 1.01
CA ASP A 313 6.40 32.39 1.42
C ASP A 313 7.26 31.13 1.61
N LEU A 314 7.42 30.73 2.87
CA LEU A 314 8.20 29.55 3.27
C LEU A 314 7.55 28.21 2.87
N ARG A 315 6.30 28.23 2.40
CA ARG A 315 5.52 27.05 2.00
C ARG A 315 5.69 26.68 0.52
N LEU A 316 6.49 27.44 -0.23
CA LEU A 316 6.74 27.16 -1.65
C LEU A 316 7.47 25.82 -1.84
N THR A 317 6.97 25.04 -2.78
CA THR A 317 7.67 23.83 -3.23
C THR A 317 8.95 24.20 -4.01
N PRO A 318 9.98 23.34 -4.02
CA PRO A 318 11.22 23.59 -4.78
C PRO A 318 10.99 23.94 -6.27
N ASP A 319 10.01 23.31 -6.91
CA ASP A 319 9.65 23.60 -8.31
C ASP A 319 9.21 25.06 -8.53
N LEU A 320 8.38 25.60 -7.63
CA LEU A 320 7.91 26.98 -7.71
C LEU A 320 9.01 27.99 -7.40
N ILE A 321 9.94 27.62 -6.52
CA ILE A 321 11.12 28.45 -6.22
C ILE A 321 12.01 28.54 -7.46
N ASP A 322 12.28 27.42 -8.14
CA ASP A 322 13.07 27.41 -9.37
C ASP A 322 12.41 28.26 -10.48
N ARG A 323 11.08 28.18 -10.62
CA ARG A 323 10.30 28.99 -11.57
C ARG A 323 10.36 30.49 -11.26
N LEU A 324 10.16 30.87 -10.00
CA LEU A 324 10.28 32.27 -9.56
C LEU A 324 11.71 32.80 -9.73
N GLN A 325 12.72 31.95 -9.57
CA GLN A 325 14.11 32.34 -9.81
C GLN A 325 14.33 32.70 -11.29
N VAL A 326 13.78 31.93 -12.24
CA VAL A 326 13.85 32.25 -13.67
C VAL A 326 13.20 33.61 -13.96
N VAL A 327 12.02 33.86 -13.40
CA VAL A 327 11.31 35.14 -13.53
C VAL A 327 12.14 36.31 -12.96
N SER A 328 12.74 36.12 -11.77
CA SER A 328 13.60 37.10 -11.12
C SER A 328 14.83 37.43 -11.97
N GLU A 329 15.47 36.43 -12.56
CA GLU A 329 16.62 36.62 -13.45
C GLU A 329 16.23 37.43 -14.70
N MET A 330 15.07 37.15 -15.29
CA MET A 330 14.56 37.91 -16.44
C MET A 330 14.26 39.38 -16.10
N LEU A 331 13.68 39.66 -14.94
CA LEU A 331 13.47 41.03 -14.45
C LEU A 331 14.80 41.78 -14.27
N GLU A 332 15.81 41.14 -13.70
CA GLU A 332 17.14 41.73 -13.59
C GLU A 332 17.76 42.07 -14.95
N TYR A 333 17.61 41.18 -15.94
CA TYR A 333 18.09 41.45 -17.29
C TYR A 333 17.33 42.60 -17.96
N ALA A 334 16.00 42.68 -17.77
CA ALA A 334 15.17 43.78 -18.26
C ALA A 334 15.63 45.12 -17.68
N ARG A 335 15.84 45.18 -16.35
CA ARG A 335 16.30 46.38 -15.65
C ARG A 335 17.69 46.81 -16.11
N LYS A 336 18.63 45.87 -16.22
CA LYS A 336 19.98 46.14 -16.74
C LYS A 336 19.94 46.69 -18.16
N LYS A 337 18.99 46.25 -18.99
CA LYS A 337 18.83 46.71 -20.37
C LYS A 337 18.30 48.15 -20.48
N LEU A 338 17.40 48.57 -19.59
CA LEU A 338 16.90 49.95 -19.55
C LEU A 338 17.91 50.97 -19.02
N LEU A 339 18.87 50.51 -18.21
CA LEU A 339 19.92 51.35 -17.62
C LEU A 339 21.17 51.48 -18.51
N GLN A 340 21.22 50.76 -19.63
CA GLN A 340 22.25 50.84 -20.68
C GLN A 340 21.80 51.77 -21.81
#